data_AF-A0A3D4V2W0-F1
#
_entry.id   AF-A0A3D4V2W0-F1
#
_cell.length_a   1.000
_cell.length_b   1.000
_cell.length_c   1.000
_cell.angle_alpha   90.00
_cell.angle_beta   90.00
_cell.angle_gamma   90.00
#
_symmetry.space_group_name_H-M   'P 1'
#
loop_
_entity.id
_entity.type
_entity.pdbx_description
1 polymer ?
#
loop_
_entity_poly.entity_id
_entity_poly.type
_entity_poly.pdbx_seq_one_letter_code
_entity_poly.pdbx_strand_id
1 'polypeptide(L)'
;MSKKSFPYSEHILQWVWNELLFDTTSLTTECGKSLRILNQGILNRSDGPDFKSSRLLIDGMEWHGSVELHLISSGWVSHNHHTDRNYNNVVLHVVAENSPRKVHTLSGSAPFTLNILPYIHFGLASFLSNFDRSRSLPCSGNLTFLSQEIFQEQIERSHQEYLSKKVDDFLCFFSPSISQSLAWKNALILSIFDGLGISGNRHQMRELASTLLTKK
;
A
#
# COMPACT_ATOMS: atom_id res chain seq x y z
N MET A 1 -3.21 34.67 2.62
CA MET A 1 -2.28 33.53 2.80
C MET A 1 -2.56 32.52 1.69
N SER A 2 -1.56 32.19 0.87
CA SER A 2 -1.72 31.19 -0.20
C SER A 2 -2.03 29.82 0.42
N LYS A 3 -3.12 29.17 0.02
CA LYS A 3 -3.47 27.81 0.46
C LYS A 3 -2.35 26.88 0.00
N LYS A 4 -1.57 26.33 0.93
CA LYS A 4 -0.66 25.23 0.60
C LYS A 4 -1.54 24.00 0.41
N SER A 5 -1.38 23.32 -0.71
CA SER A 5 -2.06 22.06 -1.01
C SER A 5 -1.00 21.07 -1.46
N PHE A 6 -1.17 19.81 -1.12
CA PHE A 6 -0.33 18.73 -1.63
C PHE A 6 -0.99 18.17 -2.90
N PRO A 7 -0.54 18.53 -4.11
CA PRO A 7 -1.24 18.21 -5.35
C PRO A 7 -1.02 16.76 -5.83
N TYR A 8 -0.47 15.89 -4.97
CA TYR A 8 -0.08 14.52 -5.32
C TYR A 8 -0.96 13.49 -4.60
N SER A 9 -0.88 12.23 -5.01
CA SER A 9 -1.66 11.14 -4.42
C SER A 9 -1.21 10.77 -3.01
N GLU A 10 -2.08 10.08 -2.26
CA GLU A 10 -1.76 9.53 -0.93
C GLU A 10 -0.56 8.57 -0.97
N HIS A 11 -0.37 7.83 -2.07
CA HIS A 11 0.80 6.98 -2.25
C HIS A 11 2.12 7.77 -2.25
N ILE A 12 2.14 8.98 -2.83
CA ILE A 12 3.32 9.85 -2.75
C ILE A 12 3.50 10.36 -1.31
N LEU A 13 2.41 10.68 -0.61
CA LEU A 13 2.47 11.08 0.80
C LEU A 13 3.03 9.94 1.69
N GLN A 14 2.59 8.70 1.48
CA GLN A 14 3.12 7.51 2.14
C GLN A 14 4.62 7.34 1.85
N TRP A 15 5.06 7.54 0.60
CA TRP A 15 6.48 7.48 0.25
C TRP A 15 7.29 8.59 0.95
N VAL A 16 6.79 9.82 0.96
CA VAL A 16 7.41 10.95 1.69
C VAL A 16 7.56 10.63 3.17
N TRP A 17 6.57 9.98 3.78
CA TRP A 17 6.64 9.52 5.17
C TRP A 17 7.64 8.37 5.36
N ASN A 18 7.58 7.34 4.51
CA ASN A 18 8.43 6.15 4.60
C ASN A 18 9.92 6.50 4.55
N GLU A 19 10.27 7.42 3.64
CA GLU A 19 11.64 7.88 3.41
C GLU A 19 12.01 9.12 4.26
N LEU A 20 11.08 9.62 5.09
CA LEU A 20 11.25 10.81 5.92
C LEU A 20 11.73 12.05 5.13
N LEU A 21 11.16 12.28 3.94
CA LEU A 21 11.56 13.35 3.00
C LEU A 21 10.96 14.72 3.37
N PHE A 22 11.05 15.10 4.63
CA PHE A 22 10.57 16.37 5.17
C PHE A 22 11.39 16.75 6.40
N ASP A 23 11.28 17.98 6.87
CA ASP A 23 11.98 18.42 8.07
C ASP A 23 11.41 17.73 9.32
N THR A 24 12.18 16.80 9.89
CA THR A 24 11.81 16.04 11.09
C THR A 24 12.35 16.64 12.39
N THR A 25 13.09 17.75 12.33
CA THR A 25 13.85 18.27 13.49
C THR A 25 12.96 18.83 14.59
N SER A 26 11.86 19.49 14.23
CA SER A 26 10.97 20.22 15.15
C SER A 26 9.50 19.99 14.82
N LEU A 27 9.08 18.73 14.73
CA LEU A 27 7.68 18.40 14.46
C LEU A 27 6.80 18.75 15.65
N THR A 28 5.63 19.31 15.35
CA THR A 28 4.60 19.66 16.35
C THR A 28 3.27 19.16 15.83
N THR A 29 2.51 18.49 16.70
CA THR A 29 1.14 18.06 16.40
C THR A 29 0.19 19.25 16.39
N GLU A 30 -0.97 19.10 15.76
CA GLU A 30 -2.01 20.16 15.71
C GLU A 30 -2.56 20.53 17.09
N CYS A 31 -2.34 19.69 18.12
CA CYS A 31 -2.67 20.00 19.51
C CYS A 31 -1.52 20.66 20.30
N GLY A 32 -0.44 21.06 19.63
CA GLY A 32 0.69 21.80 20.21
C GLY A 32 1.75 20.92 20.89
N LYS A 33 1.63 19.59 20.84
CA LYS A 33 2.61 18.68 21.43
C LYS A 33 3.81 18.48 20.51
N SER A 34 5.01 18.48 21.10
CA SER A 34 6.24 18.11 20.38
C SER A 34 6.19 16.66 19.91
N LEU A 35 6.68 16.40 18.70
CA LEU A 35 6.74 15.08 18.08
C LEU A 35 8.17 14.81 17.61
N ARG A 36 8.69 13.62 17.91
CA ARG A 36 9.92 13.09 17.32
C ARG A 36 9.68 11.67 16.84
N ILE A 37 10.02 11.41 15.58
CA ILE A 37 9.89 10.08 14.99
C ILE A 37 11.13 9.27 15.39
N LEU A 38 10.96 8.25 16.24
CA LEU A 38 12.04 7.31 16.59
C LEU A 38 12.13 6.19 15.56
N ASN A 39 10.97 5.75 15.07
CA ASN A 39 10.79 4.82 13.96
C ASN A 39 9.44 5.10 13.29
N GLN A 40 9.43 5.35 11.98
CA GLN A 40 8.24 5.68 11.19
C GLN A 40 7.25 4.52 11.04
N GLY A 41 7.69 3.30 11.34
CA GLY A 41 6.94 2.06 11.20
C GLY A 41 7.28 1.33 9.90
N ILE A 42 6.59 0.21 9.70
CA ILE A 42 6.70 -0.64 8.51
C ILE A 42 5.47 -0.42 7.65
N LEU A 43 5.68 -0.08 6.37
CA LEU A 43 4.62 0.08 5.38
C LEU A 43 3.77 -1.18 5.28
N ASN A 44 2.47 -1.04 5.49
CA ASN A 44 1.48 -2.09 5.40
C ASN A 44 0.90 -2.15 3.98
N ARG A 45 1.08 -3.29 3.29
CA ARG A 45 0.55 -3.52 1.93
C ARG A 45 -0.77 -4.33 1.94
N SER A 46 -1.41 -4.41 3.10
CA SER A 46 -2.63 -5.17 3.35
C SER A 46 -3.60 -4.32 4.16
N ASP A 47 -4.77 -4.87 4.50
CA ASP A 47 -5.78 -4.16 5.26
C ASP A 47 -5.27 -3.58 6.59
N GLY A 48 -5.93 -2.51 7.03
CA GLY A 48 -5.61 -1.75 8.23
C GLY A 48 -4.74 -0.52 7.94
N PRO A 49 -4.10 0.06 8.96
CA PRO A 49 -3.43 1.34 8.83
C PRO A 49 -2.19 1.28 7.95
N ASP A 50 -1.83 2.41 7.34
CA ASP A 50 -0.74 2.54 6.37
C ASP A 50 0.62 2.07 6.91
N PHE A 51 0.93 2.36 8.18
CA PHE A 51 2.16 1.91 8.83
C PHE A 51 1.87 1.21 10.15
N LYS A 52 2.58 0.13 10.41
CA LYS A 52 2.50 -0.67 11.64
C LYS A 52 3.80 -0.56 12.44
N SER A 53 3.70 -0.73 13.76
CA SER A 53 4.86 -0.81 14.67
C SER A 53 5.76 0.43 14.67
N SER A 54 5.16 1.62 14.52
CA SER A 54 5.85 2.90 14.64
C SER A 54 6.18 3.19 16.10
N ARG A 55 7.30 3.91 16.33
CA ARG A 55 7.73 4.40 17.65
C ARG A 55 7.91 5.90 17.60
N LEU A 56 7.11 6.62 18.38
CA LEU A 56 7.05 8.07 18.35
C LEU A 56 7.27 8.61 19.76
N LEU A 57 8.08 9.65 19.92
CA LEU A 57 8.15 10.39 21.16
C LEU A 57 7.23 11.62 21.03
N ILE A 58 6.15 11.66 21.80
CA ILE A 58 5.17 12.75 21.78
C ILE A 58 5.10 13.36 23.18
N ASP A 59 5.48 14.62 23.30
CA ASP A 59 5.49 15.37 24.57
C ASP A 59 6.27 14.64 25.68
N GLY A 60 7.42 14.06 25.31
CA GLY A 60 8.28 13.30 26.22
C GLY A 60 7.84 11.87 26.53
N MET A 61 6.68 11.42 26.03
CA MET A 61 6.20 10.05 26.20
C MET A 61 6.43 9.22 24.93
N GLU A 62 6.95 8.00 25.06
CA GLU A 62 7.12 7.09 23.94
C GLU A 62 5.82 6.33 23.65
N TRP A 63 5.31 6.48 22.43
CA TRP A 63 4.12 5.82 21.90
C TRP A 63 4.52 4.73 20.91
N HIS A 64 3.90 3.56 21.06
CA HIS A 64 4.02 2.43 20.15
C HIS A 64 2.67 2.21 19.50
N GLY A 65 2.62 2.21 18.16
CA GLY A 65 1.35 2.05 17.47
C GLY A 65 1.46 2.16 15.97
N SER A 66 0.33 2.42 15.33
CA SER A 66 0.23 2.61 13.89
C SER A 66 0.18 4.08 13.50
N VAL A 67 0.56 4.36 12.26
CA VAL A 67 0.42 5.67 11.63
C VAL A 67 -0.49 5.52 10.42
N GLU A 68 -1.44 6.44 10.29
CA GLU A 68 -2.35 6.52 9.16
C GLU A 68 -2.14 7.84 8.42
N LEU A 69 -2.21 7.83 7.09
CA LEU A 69 -2.00 9.01 6.27
C LEU A 69 -3.22 9.28 5.39
N HIS A 70 -3.57 10.54 5.25
CA HIS A 70 -4.58 10.98 4.30
C HIS A 70 -4.21 12.35 3.73
N LEU A 71 -4.68 12.71 2.54
CA LEU A 71 -4.52 14.10 2.09
C LEU A 71 -5.29 15.08 2.99
N ILE A 72 -6.50 14.69 3.37
CA ILE A 72 -7.39 15.47 4.23
C ILE A 72 -7.93 14.59 5.35
N SER A 73 -8.10 15.18 6.53
CA SER A 73 -8.53 14.50 7.76
C SER A 73 -9.91 13.86 7.64
N SER A 74 -10.80 14.40 6.80
CA SER A 74 -12.11 13.79 6.53
C SER A 74 -12.01 12.41 5.85
N GLY A 75 -10.85 12.08 5.25
CA GLY A 75 -10.53 10.75 4.72
C GLY A 75 -10.79 9.63 5.72
N TRP A 76 -10.47 9.91 6.99
CA TRP A 76 -10.69 8.99 8.11
C TRP A 76 -12.14 8.49 8.22
N VAL A 77 -13.10 9.39 8.03
CA VAL A 77 -14.52 9.06 8.12
C VAL A 77 -15.01 8.45 6.81
N SER A 78 -14.60 9.00 5.66
CA SER A 78 -15.02 8.46 4.35
C SER A 78 -14.57 7.03 4.11
N HIS A 79 -13.43 6.62 4.68
CA HIS A 79 -12.92 5.25 4.60
C HIS A 79 -13.39 4.36 5.77
N ASN A 80 -14.33 4.84 6.61
CA ASN A 80 -14.88 4.10 7.76
C ASN A 80 -13.86 3.68 8.84
N HIS A 81 -12.71 4.35 8.95
CA HIS A 81 -11.72 4.03 9.97
C HIS A 81 -12.22 4.31 11.40
N HIS A 82 -13.14 5.27 11.53
CA HIS A 82 -13.84 5.56 12.79
C HIS A 82 -14.72 4.41 13.30
N THR A 83 -15.09 3.44 12.46
CA THR A 83 -15.89 2.27 12.85
C THR A 83 -15.13 0.94 12.75
N ASP A 84 -13.89 0.96 12.26
CA ASP A 84 -13.05 -0.23 12.12
C ASP A 84 -12.07 -0.37 13.31
N ARG A 85 -12.16 -1.51 14.00
CA ARG A 85 -11.27 -1.88 15.11
C ARG A 85 -9.79 -1.95 14.72
N ASN A 86 -9.46 -2.20 13.45
CA ASN A 86 -8.08 -2.28 12.98
C ASN A 86 -7.32 -0.95 13.16
N TYR A 87 -8.05 0.16 13.26
CA TYR A 87 -7.50 1.50 13.40
C TYR A 87 -7.42 1.97 14.86
N ASN A 88 -7.86 1.16 15.84
CA ASN A 88 -7.80 1.53 17.26
C ASN A 88 -6.37 1.73 17.79
N ASN A 89 -5.38 1.10 17.16
CA ASN A 89 -3.98 1.23 17.52
C ASN A 89 -3.26 2.38 16.79
N VAL A 90 -3.97 3.18 16.00
CA VAL A 90 -3.38 4.36 15.36
C VAL A 90 -3.10 5.41 16.41
N VAL A 91 -1.83 5.79 16.54
CA VAL A 91 -1.35 6.80 17.51
C VAL A 91 -1.12 8.15 16.85
N LEU A 92 -0.88 8.17 15.54
CA LEU A 92 -0.64 9.38 14.76
C LEU A 92 -1.40 9.30 13.42
N HIS A 93 -2.13 10.36 13.11
CA HIS A 93 -2.76 10.61 11.82
C HIS A 93 -2.02 11.75 11.13
N VAL A 94 -1.36 11.46 10.01
CA VAL A 94 -0.62 12.45 9.24
C VAL A 94 -1.51 12.94 8.10
N VAL A 95 -1.62 14.25 7.96
CA VAL A 95 -2.41 14.87 6.90
C VAL A 95 -1.62 15.93 6.14
N ALA A 96 -2.09 16.27 4.95
CA ALA A 96 -1.49 17.30 4.11
C ALA A 96 -2.53 18.33 3.64
N GLU A 97 -3.13 19.05 4.60
CA GLU A 97 -4.22 19.99 4.35
C GLU A 97 -4.06 21.34 5.09
N ASN A 98 -4.89 22.33 4.75
CA ASN A 98 -4.81 23.66 5.37
C ASN A 98 -5.45 23.73 6.75
N SER A 99 -6.43 22.87 7.06
CA SER A 99 -7.17 22.94 8.33
C SER A 99 -7.50 21.53 8.84
N PRO A 100 -6.47 20.81 9.33
CA PRO A 100 -6.63 19.49 9.92
C PRO A 100 -7.69 19.47 11.01
N ARG A 101 -8.49 18.41 11.04
CA ARG A 101 -9.43 18.15 12.11
C ARG A 101 -9.02 16.91 12.90
N LYS A 102 -9.32 16.96 14.19
CA LYS A 102 -9.18 15.81 15.08
C LYS A 102 -10.15 14.70 14.65
N VAL A 103 -9.66 13.46 14.67
CA VAL A 103 -10.44 12.26 14.36
C VAL A 103 -10.50 11.33 15.56
N HIS A 104 -11.44 10.40 15.54
CA HIS A 104 -11.64 9.41 16.60
C HIS A 104 -11.70 8.00 16.02
N THR A 105 -11.08 7.07 16.71
CA THR A 105 -11.15 5.62 16.45
C THR A 105 -12.44 5.05 17.03
N LEU A 106 -12.77 3.80 16.68
CA LEU A 106 -13.90 3.07 17.26
C LEU A 106 -13.79 2.96 18.80
N SER A 107 -12.58 2.83 19.34
CA SER A 107 -12.33 2.80 20.79
C SER A 107 -12.56 4.13 21.52
N GLY A 108 -12.84 5.20 20.79
CA GLY A 108 -12.93 6.57 21.32
C GLY A 108 -11.60 7.29 21.45
N SER A 109 -10.46 6.59 21.31
CA SER A 109 -9.13 7.21 21.23
C SER A 109 -9.05 8.20 20.07
N ALA A 110 -8.33 9.29 20.28
CA ALA A 110 -8.09 10.30 19.27
C ALA A 110 -6.59 10.34 18.94
N PRO A 111 -6.18 9.79 17.78
CA PRO A 111 -4.80 9.87 17.32
C PRO A 111 -4.31 11.32 17.30
N PHE A 112 -3.03 11.53 17.59
CA PHE A 112 -2.42 12.84 17.38
C PHE A 112 -2.45 13.18 15.89
N THR A 113 -2.68 14.45 15.54
CA THR A 113 -2.66 14.86 14.14
C THR A 113 -1.37 15.62 13.86
N LEU A 114 -0.66 15.23 12.80
CA LEU A 114 0.47 15.98 12.26
C LEU A 114 0.09 16.51 10.88
N ASN A 115 0.12 17.82 10.69
CA ASN A 115 0.11 18.38 9.35
C ASN A 115 1.53 18.41 8.78
N ILE A 116 1.77 17.66 7.72
CA ILE A 116 3.11 17.55 7.14
C ILE A 116 3.46 18.75 6.23
N LEU A 117 2.47 19.48 5.72
CA LEU A 117 2.68 20.57 4.74
C LEU A 117 3.71 21.64 5.16
N PRO A 118 3.76 22.08 6.43
CA PRO A 118 4.76 23.06 6.85
C PRO A 118 6.21 22.54 6.78
N TYR A 119 6.40 21.23 6.85
CA TYR A 119 7.70 20.57 6.95
C TYR A 119 8.25 20.08 5.60
N ILE A 120 7.45 20.12 4.53
CA ILE A 120 7.90 19.74 3.19
C ILE A 120 8.80 20.84 2.63
N HIS A 121 10.07 20.50 2.39
CA HIS A 121 11.03 21.41 1.78
C HIS A 121 10.67 21.76 0.33
N PHE A 122 11.04 22.98 -0.09
CA PHE A 122 10.87 23.46 -1.46
C PHE A 122 11.57 22.56 -2.50
N GLY A 123 12.71 21.96 -2.15
CA GLY A 123 13.44 21.04 -3.04
C GLY A 123 12.62 19.80 -3.42
N LEU A 124 11.94 19.18 -2.44
CA LEU A 124 11.04 18.05 -2.70
C LEU A 124 9.82 18.50 -3.52
N ALA A 125 9.23 19.65 -3.19
CA ALA A 125 8.11 20.19 -3.95
C ALA A 125 8.47 20.44 -5.43
N SER A 126 9.68 20.97 -5.68
CA SER A 126 10.23 21.17 -7.02
C SER A 126 10.48 19.84 -7.74
N PHE A 127 11.12 18.87 -7.07
CA PHE A 127 11.34 17.52 -7.61
C PHE A 127 10.02 16.85 -8.03
N LEU A 128 9.02 16.82 -7.14
CA LEU A 128 7.73 16.22 -7.42
C LEU A 128 7.01 16.95 -8.57
N SER A 129 7.15 18.28 -8.67
CA SER A 129 6.55 19.04 -9.77
C SER A 129 7.20 18.75 -11.13
N ASN A 130 8.49 18.41 -11.14
CA ASN A 130 9.20 17.98 -12.34
C ASN A 130 8.84 16.54 -12.72
N PHE A 131 8.65 15.67 -11.71
CA PHE A 131 8.21 14.29 -11.91
C PHE A 131 6.82 14.22 -12.58
N ASP A 132 5.87 15.05 -12.13
CA ASP A 132 4.53 15.12 -12.75
C ASP A 132 4.53 15.76 -14.15
N ARG A 133 5.49 16.67 -14.44
CA ARG A 133 5.62 17.30 -15.76
C ARG A 133 6.28 16.39 -16.78
N SER A 134 7.16 15.48 -16.36
CA SER A 134 7.66 14.42 -17.23
C SER A 134 6.56 13.38 -17.46
N ARG A 135 5.68 13.64 -18.44
CA ARG A 135 4.78 12.61 -19.00
C ARG A 135 5.53 11.44 -19.64
N SER A 136 6.85 11.53 -19.76
CA SER A 136 7.70 10.49 -20.28
C SER A 136 8.40 9.78 -19.13
N LEU A 137 8.48 8.45 -19.22
CA LEU A 137 9.23 7.65 -18.26
C LEU A 137 10.66 8.20 -18.14
N PRO A 138 11.31 8.18 -16.96
CA PRO A 138 12.68 8.70 -16.80
C PRO A 138 13.68 8.09 -17.80
N CYS A 139 13.44 6.84 -18.23
CA CYS A 139 14.24 6.13 -19.21
C CYS A 139 13.85 6.38 -20.67
N SER A 140 12.74 7.08 -20.95
CA SER A 140 12.23 7.24 -22.31
C SER A 140 13.18 8.00 -23.23
N GLY A 141 13.97 8.94 -22.68
CA GLY A 141 15.00 9.66 -23.43
C GLY A 141 16.26 8.84 -23.72
N ASN A 142 16.45 7.72 -23.01
CA ASN A 142 17.61 6.84 -23.14
C ASN A 142 17.33 5.63 -24.06
N LEU A 143 16.06 5.33 -24.35
CA LEU A 143 15.66 4.32 -25.33
C LEU A 143 15.60 4.96 -26.73
N THR A 144 16.77 5.12 -27.35
CA THR A 144 16.89 5.77 -28.66
C THR A 144 16.53 4.86 -29.83
N PHE A 145 16.74 3.55 -29.70
CA PHE A 145 16.41 2.57 -30.73
C PHE A 145 16.21 1.18 -30.12
N LEU A 146 15.17 0.48 -30.57
CA LEU A 146 14.96 -0.93 -30.33
C LEU A 146 14.55 -1.57 -31.67
N SER A 147 15.25 -2.62 -32.09
CA SER A 147 14.86 -3.38 -33.29
C SER A 147 13.48 -4.00 -33.06
N GLN A 148 12.59 -3.82 -34.04
CA GLN A 148 11.25 -4.37 -33.99
C GLN A 148 11.29 -5.91 -33.98
N GLU A 149 12.27 -6.49 -34.68
CA GLU A 149 12.51 -7.93 -34.75
C GLU A 149 12.88 -8.49 -33.38
N ILE A 150 13.86 -7.87 -32.70
CA ILE A 150 14.28 -8.28 -31.35
C ILE A 150 13.13 -8.09 -30.35
N PHE A 151 12.38 -6.99 -30.45
CA PHE A 151 11.23 -6.77 -29.59
C PHE A 151 10.18 -7.87 -29.76
N GLN A 152 9.86 -8.23 -31.01
CA GLN A 152 8.90 -9.29 -31.30
C GLN A 152 9.37 -10.66 -30.81
N GLU A 153 10.67 -10.97 -30.95
CA GLU A 153 11.27 -12.20 -30.43
C GLU A 153 11.18 -12.27 -28.90
N GLN A 154 11.48 -11.17 -28.21
CA GLN A 154 11.36 -11.11 -26.74
C GLN A 154 9.91 -11.27 -26.28
N ILE A 155 8.95 -10.69 -26.99
CA ILE A 155 7.52 -10.85 -26.69
C ILE A 155 7.10 -12.31 -26.87
N GLU A 156 7.46 -12.94 -27.99
CA GLU A 156 7.13 -14.34 -28.26
C GLU A 156 7.74 -15.27 -27.21
N ARG A 157 9.03 -15.08 -26.90
CA ARG A 157 9.70 -15.83 -25.84
C ARG A 157 9.01 -15.64 -24.48
N SER A 158 8.67 -14.40 -24.13
CA SER A 158 7.99 -14.10 -22.86
C SER A 158 6.60 -14.75 -22.79
N HIS A 159 5.86 -14.82 -23.91
CA HIS A 159 4.59 -15.51 -23.98
C HIS A 159 4.75 -17.02 -23.76
N GLN A 160 5.75 -17.65 -24.39
CA GLN A 160 6.02 -19.07 -24.22
C GLN A 160 6.45 -19.41 -22.79
N GLU A 161 7.33 -18.60 -22.20
CA GLU A 161 7.77 -18.76 -20.81
C GLU A 161 6.59 -18.57 -19.84
N TYR A 162 5.75 -17.56 -20.05
CA TYR A 162 4.55 -17.32 -19.24
C TYR A 162 3.55 -18.47 -19.36
N LEU A 163 3.27 -18.95 -20.57
CA LEU A 163 2.37 -20.08 -20.81
C LEU A 163 2.91 -21.36 -20.13
N SER A 164 4.19 -21.66 -20.31
CA SER A 164 4.82 -22.83 -19.68
C SER A 164 4.70 -22.77 -18.17
N LYS A 165 5.00 -21.60 -17.57
CA LYS A 165 4.79 -21.39 -16.13
C LYS A 165 3.33 -21.61 -15.71
N LYS A 166 2.35 -21.16 -16.51
CA LYS A 166 0.93 -21.38 -16.20
C LYS A 166 0.50 -22.83 -16.32
N VAL A 167 1.07 -23.58 -17.26
CA VAL A 167 0.87 -25.03 -17.35
C VAL A 167 1.43 -25.70 -16.11
N ASP A 168 2.67 -25.39 -15.70
CA ASP A 168 3.29 -25.95 -14.50
C ASP A 168 2.49 -25.63 -13.23
N ASP A 169 2.12 -24.35 -13.04
CA ASP A 169 1.30 -23.90 -11.91
C ASP A 169 -0.06 -24.66 -11.86
N PHE A 170 -0.68 -24.93 -13.02
CA PHE A 170 -1.92 -25.71 -13.11
C PHE A 170 -1.71 -27.19 -12.77
N LEU A 171 -0.65 -27.79 -13.31
CA LEU A 171 -0.34 -29.21 -13.11
C LEU A 171 0.01 -29.53 -11.65
N CYS A 172 0.45 -28.55 -10.85
CA CYS A 172 0.58 -28.71 -9.40
C CYS A 172 -0.71 -29.18 -8.70
N PHE A 173 -1.88 -28.90 -9.26
CA PHE A 173 -3.17 -29.34 -8.71
C PHE A 173 -3.67 -30.68 -9.27
N PHE A 174 -2.96 -31.25 -10.26
CA PHE A 174 -3.32 -32.53 -10.85
C PHE A 174 -2.86 -33.69 -9.94
N SER A 175 -3.79 -34.61 -9.62
CA SER A 175 -3.50 -35.78 -8.81
C SER A 175 -3.57 -37.06 -9.66
N PRO A 176 -2.44 -37.75 -9.93
CA PRO A 176 -2.43 -38.96 -10.76
C PRO A 176 -3.00 -40.20 -10.04
N SER A 177 -3.23 -40.12 -8.73
CA SER A 177 -3.71 -41.24 -7.90
C SER A 177 -5.24 -41.44 -7.95
N ILE A 178 -5.97 -40.55 -8.61
CA ILE A 178 -7.44 -40.63 -8.76
C ILE A 178 -7.83 -40.77 -10.23
N SER A 179 -9.11 -41.07 -10.49
CA SER A 179 -9.58 -41.21 -11.88
C SER A 179 -9.32 -39.95 -12.69
N GLN A 180 -8.91 -40.12 -13.95
CA GLN A 180 -8.47 -39.03 -14.81
C GLN A 180 -9.51 -37.89 -14.90
N SER A 181 -10.80 -38.23 -15.06
CA SER A 181 -11.87 -37.24 -15.09
C SER A 181 -11.95 -36.42 -13.80
N LEU A 182 -11.79 -37.06 -12.64
CA LEU A 182 -11.84 -36.39 -11.35
C LEU A 182 -10.57 -35.55 -11.09
N ALA A 183 -9.41 -36.05 -11.51
CA ALA A 183 -8.14 -35.32 -11.42
C ALA A 183 -8.20 -33.99 -12.18
N TRP A 184 -8.67 -34.00 -13.43
CA TRP A 184 -8.82 -32.78 -14.22
C TRP A 184 -9.89 -31.84 -13.66
N LYS A 185 -11.01 -32.37 -13.18
CA LYS A 185 -12.06 -31.56 -12.53
C LYS A 185 -11.53 -30.85 -11.28
N ASN A 186 -10.80 -31.57 -10.42
CA ASN A 186 -10.23 -31.01 -9.21
C ASN A 186 -9.16 -29.95 -9.53
N ALA A 187 -8.25 -30.25 -10.46
CA ALA A 187 -7.22 -29.32 -10.89
C ALA A 187 -7.81 -28.02 -11.45
N LEU A 188 -8.87 -28.11 -12.25
CA LEU A 188 -9.59 -26.94 -12.79
C LEU A 188 -10.20 -26.10 -11.66
N ILE A 189 -10.94 -26.72 -10.75
CA ILE A 189 -11.63 -26.00 -9.65
C ILE A 189 -10.61 -25.32 -8.73
N LEU A 190 -9.54 -26.02 -8.35
CA LEU A 190 -8.46 -25.46 -7.52
C LEU A 190 -7.76 -24.29 -8.23
N SER A 191 -7.47 -24.43 -9.53
CA SER A 191 -6.83 -23.37 -10.33
C SER A 191 -7.70 -22.12 -10.46
N ILE A 192 -9.02 -22.29 -10.63
CA ILE A 192 -9.96 -21.16 -10.69
C ILE A 192 -9.95 -20.39 -9.37
N PHE A 193 -10.06 -21.09 -8.24
CA PHE A 193 -10.06 -20.43 -6.93
C PHE A 193 -8.70 -19.80 -6.61
N ASP A 194 -7.59 -20.45 -6.96
CA ASP A 194 -6.26 -19.84 -6.85
C ASP A 194 -6.15 -18.55 -7.69
N GLY A 195 -6.66 -18.58 -8.92
CA GLY A 195 -6.68 -17.42 -9.81
C GLY A 195 -7.57 -16.28 -9.33
N LEU A 196 -8.71 -16.59 -8.69
CA LEU A 196 -9.60 -15.61 -8.05
C LEU A 196 -9.00 -15.01 -6.77
N GLY A 197 -8.00 -15.67 -6.18
CA GLY A 197 -7.25 -15.12 -5.05
C GLY A 197 -6.31 -14.00 -5.49
N ILE A 198 -6.44 -12.83 -4.86
CA ILE A 198 -5.41 -11.80 -4.87
C ILE A 198 -4.22 -12.25 -4.02
N SER A 199 -3.07 -11.58 -4.17
CA SER A 199 -1.80 -11.98 -3.53
C SER A 199 -1.91 -12.28 -2.02
N GLY A 200 -2.83 -11.60 -1.31
CA GLY A 200 -3.05 -11.78 0.13
C GLY A 200 -4.00 -12.90 0.54
N ASN A 201 -4.76 -13.52 -0.38
CA ASN A 201 -5.76 -14.53 -0.02
C ASN A 201 -5.78 -15.80 -0.91
N ARG A 202 -4.79 -15.99 -1.79
CA ARG A 202 -4.70 -17.18 -2.66
C ARG A 202 -4.77 -18.50 -1.91
N HIS A 203 -4.05 -18.62 -0.79
CA HIS A 203 -4.06 -19.85 0.00
C HIS A 203 -5.46 -20.19 0.53
N GLN A 204 -6.13 -19.21 1.12
CA GLN A 204 -7.46 -19.36 1.69
C GLN A 204 -8.49 -19.72 0.62
N MET A 205 -8.38 -19.16 -0.59
CA MET A 205 -9.22 -19.54 -1.71
C MET A 205 -9.00 -21.01 -2.14
N ARG A 206 -7.75 -21.49 -2.13
CA ARG A 206 -7.45 -22.91 -2.40
C ARG A 206 -8.01 -23.85 -1.32
N GLU A 207 -7.95 -23.45 -0.05
CA GLU A 207 -8.56 -24.21 1.06
C GLU A 207 -10.08 -24.28 0.93
N LEU A 208 -10.72 -23.18 0.54
CA LEU A 208 -12.15 -23.15 0.25
C LEU A 208 -12.51 -24.13 -0.88
N ALA A 209 -11.80 -24.09 -2.00
CA ALA A 209 -11.99 -25.04 -3.10
C ALA A 209 -11.80 -26.49 -2.65
N SER A 210 -10.75 -26.79 -1.89
CA SER A 210 -10.48 -28.12 -1.35
C SER A 210 -11.62 -28.62 -0.45
N THR A 211 -12.20 -27.73 0.35
CA THR A 211 -13.35 -28.02 1.20
C THR A 211 -14.62 -28.32 0.38
N LEU A 212 -14.85 -27.55 -0.70
CA LEU A 212 -15.98 -27.77 -1.61
C LEU A 212 -15.86 -29.08 -2.38
N LEU A 213 -14.64 -29.53 -2.70
CA LEU A 213 -14.39 -30.79 -3.40
C LEU A 213 -14.54 -32.03 -2.48
N THR A 214 -14.31 -31.87 -1.17
CA THR A 214 -14.39 -32.97 -0.19
C THR A 214 -15.76 -33.11 0.47
N LYS A 215 -16.58 -32.06 0.49
CA LYS A 215 -18.00 -32.14 0.90
C LYS A 215 -18.81 -32.91 -0.14
N LYS A 216 -18.88 -34.23 0.05
CA LYS A 216 -19.94 -35.11 -0.46
C LYS A 216 -20.88 -35.49 0.68
#